data_AF-A0A934DLF1-F1
#
_entry.id   AF-A0A934DLF1-F1
#
_cell.length_a   1.000
_cell.length_b   1.000
_cell.length_c   1.000
_cell.angle_alpha   90.00
_cell.angle_beta   90.00
_cell.angle_gamma   90.00
#
_symmetry.space_group_name_H-M   'P 1'
#
loop_
_entity.id
_entity.type
_entity.pdbx_description
1 polymer ?
#
loop_
_entity_poly.entity_id
_entity_poly.type
_entity_poly.pdbx_seq_one_letter_code
_entity_poly.pdbx_strand_id
1 'polypeptide(L)'
;MAANHLKIVCPSWLEDECLMIETSGEMPEVAMQESLTHLPPLSPTELDCLRAAVVLGYLRIIGRDLDHANLGQAHFRGLERARDNLARLMAFLGRVGWELPAATRQQLGAGLRAFLAAEEGCLAAGRAYASSQAQPLLTLLAELGLDSQPWRGLLRRMERLPVPDFKGLAALGRLNVAGATAKRRRRQEGSLVLEALGPGAGAPLAQVTLALLDPRQQEDPAALARAELVWALLDLPEVQEDAGQA
;
A
#
# COMPACT_ATOMS: atom_id res chain seq x y z
N MET A 1 6.95 -3.77 -15.35
CA MET A 1 8.11 -2.87 -15.40
C MET A 1 7.63 -1.52 -15.93
N ALA A 2 7.90 -0.41 -15.23
CA ALA A 2 7.59 0.92 -15.75
C ALA A 2 8.49 1.17 -16.96
N ALA A 3 7.92 1.58 -18.10
CA ALA A 3 8.73 1.88 -19.27
C ALA A 3 9.59 3.11 -18.96
N ASN A 4 10.92 2.99 -19.12
CA ASN A 4 11.82 4.11 -18.93
C ASN A 4 11.62 5.13 -20.06
N HIS A 5 10.76 6.12 -19.81
CA HIS A 5 10.52 7.22 -20.76
C HIS A 5 11.60 8.31 -20.68
N LEU A 6 12.53 8.22 -19.71
CA LEU A 6 13.71 9.06 -19.63
C LEU A 6 14.79 8.38 -20.49
N LYS A 7 15.04 8.91 -21.70
CA LYS A 7 16.05 8.38 -22.63
C LYS A 7 17.48 8.65 -22.14
N ILE A 8 17.84 8.15 -20.96
CA ILE A 8 19.15 8.35 -20.33
C ILE A 8 19.95 7.06 -20.48
N VAL A 9 21.12 7.18 -21.10
CA VAL A 9 22.06 6.07 -21.26
C VAL A 9 22.95 6.03 -20.03
N CYS A 10 22.77 4.99 -19.20
CA CYS A 10 23.59 4.77 -18.01
C CYS A 10 24.90 4.08 -18.39
N PRO A 11 26.08 4.58 -17.95
CA PRO A 11 27.32 3.87 -18.15
C PRO A 11 27.36 2.62 -17.27
N SER A 12 28.00 1.55 -17.76
CA SER A 12 27.97 0.23 -17.13
C SER A 12 28.46 0.21 -15.68
N TRP A 13 29.39 1.10 -15.32
CA TRP A 13 29.95 1.17 -13.98
C TRP A 13 28.99 1.77 -12.92
N LEU A 14 27.90 2.41 -13.35
CA LEU A 14 26.84 2.96 -12.48
C LEU A 14 25.58 2.11 -12.45
N GLU A 15 25.50 1.02 -13.22
CA GLU A 15 24.28 0.20 -13.33
C GLU A 15 23.84 -0.37 -11.99
N ASP A 16 24.77 -0.92 -11.21
CA ASP A 16 24.47 -1.50 -9.90
C ASP A 16 23.96 -0.44 -8.92
N GLU A 17 24.53 0.77 -8.96
CA GLU A 17 24.12 1.88 -8.11
C GLU A 17 22.71 2.37 -8.49
N CYS A 18 22.46 2.54 -9.78
CA CYS A 18 21.12 2.86 -10.29
C CYS A 18 20.10 1.80 -9.86
N LEU A 19 20.44 0.52 -9.96
CA LEU A 19 19.56 -0.56 -9.53
C LEU A 19 19.31 -0.50 -8.02
N MET A 20 20.33 -0.24 -7.20
CA MET A 20 20.19 -0.07 -5.76
C MET A 20 19.25 1.09 -5.41
N ILE A 21 19.42 2.25 -6.06
CA ILE A 21 18.55 3.41 -5.88
C ILE A 21 17.12 3.11 -6.32
N GLU A 22 16.94 2.53 -7.51
CA GLU A 22 15.62 2.18 -8.04
C GLU A 22 14.91 1.21 -7.10
N THR A 23 15.64 0.23 -6.56
CA THR A 23 15.10 -0.83 -5.70
C THR A 23 15.01 -0.46 -4.23
N SER A 24 15.64 0.65 -3.82
CA SER A 24 15.61 1.16 -2.45
C SER A 24 14.18 1.33 -1.93
N GLY A 25 14.01 1.13 -0.62
CA GLY A 25 12.71 0.95 0.04
C GLY A 25 11.73 2.11 -0.12
N GLU A 26 11.68 3.01 0.86
CA GLU A 26 10.64 4.05 0.93
C GLU A 26 11.08 5.45 0.47
N MET A 27 12.40 5.66 0.29
CA MET A 27 12.96 6.96 -0.04
C MET A 27 14.15 6.83 -1.03
N PRO A 28 13.89 6.76 -2.34
CA PRO A 28 14.94 6.66 -3.36
C PRO A 28 15.95 7.81 -3.33
N GLU A 29 15.53 9.00 -2.91
CA GLU A 29 16.42 10.16 -2.77
C GLU A 29 17.48 9.99 -1.68
N VAL A 30 17.14 9.31 -0.58
CA VAL A 30 18.10 9.03 0.50
C VAL A 30 19.15 8.06 -0.01
N ALA A 31 18.72 6.99 -0.69
CA ALA A 31 19.63 6.05 -1.33
C ALA A 31 20.57 6.77 -2.31
N MET A 32 20.05 7.66 -3.17
CA MET A 32 20.87 8.46 -4.07
C MET A 32 21.88 9.34 -3.32
N GLN A 33 21.50 9.97 -2.21
CA GLN A 33 22.40 10.81 -1.43
C GLN A 33 23.50 9.99 -0.72
N GLU A 34 23.16 8.79 -0.27
CA GLU A 34 24.13 7.83 0.27
C GLU A 34 25.09 7.38 -0.84
N SER A 35 24.59 7.03 -2.03
CA SER A 35 25.41 6.72 -3.22
C SER A 35 26.43 7.83 -3.52
N LEU A 36 25.97 9.08 -3.58
CA LEU A 36 26.83 10.24 -3.87
C LEU A 36 27.93 10.47 -2.81
N THR A 37 27.78 9.93 -1.61
CA THR A 37 28.81 10.01 -0.57
C THR A 37 29.95 9.01 -0.81
N HIS A 38 29.67 7.92 -1.51
CA HIS A 38 30.61 6.82 -1.74
C HIS A 38 31.17 6.77 -3.17
N LEU A 39 30.49 7.37 -4.13
CA LEU A 39 30.94 7.43 -5.52
C LEU A 39 32.01 8.50 -5.73
N PRO A 40 32.91 8.33 -6.73
CA PRO A 40 33.77 9.40 -7.17
C PRO A 40 32.95 10.57 -7.78
N PRO A 41 33.54 11.76 -7.96
CA PRO A 41 32.87 12.87 -8.61
C PRO A 41 32.29 12.48 -9.97
N LEU A 42 31.00 12.72 -10.16
CA LEU A 42 30.25 12.36 -11.37
C LEU A 42 30.18 13.54 -12.35
N SER A 43 30.20 13.23 -13.64
CA SER A 43 29.80 14.18 -14.67
C SER A 43 28.28 14.49 -14.58
N PRO A 44 27.80 15.59 -15.18
CA PRO A 44 26.37 15.89 -15.20
C PRO A 44 25.50 14.76 -15.78
N THR A 45 25.96 14.09 -16.84
CA THR A 45 25.23 12.98 -17.49
C THR A 45 25.16 11.75 -16.59
N GLU A 46 26.22 11.44 -15.85
CA GLU A 46 26.24 10.35 -14.87
C GLU A 46 25.31 10.64 -13.69
N LEU A 47 25.27 11.89 -13.22
CA LEU A 47 24.35 12.29 -12.17
C LEU A 47 22.88 12.16 -12.62
N ASP A 48 22.59 12.46 -13.89
CA ASP A 48 21.25 12.26 -14.45
C ASP A 48 20.83 10.78 -14.47
N CYS A 49 21.77 9.83 -14.52
CA CYS A 49 21.47 8.40 -14.40
C CYS A 49 20.94 8.05 -13.01
N LEU A 50 21.59 8.57 -11.95
CA LEU A 50 21.12 8.36 -10.57
C LEU A 50 19.77 9.06 -10.33
N ARG A 51 19.58 10.26 -10.89
CA ARG A 51 18.28 10.96 -10.82
C ARG A 51 17.16 10.20 -11.52
N ALA A 52 17.44 9.59 -12.68
CA ALA A 52 16.50 8.70 -13.34
C ALA A 52 16.15 7.50 -12.47
N ALA A 53 17.14 6.89 -11.80
CA ALA A 53 16.89 5.79 -10.87
C ALA A 53 15.97 6.19 -9.71
N VAL A 54 16.11 7.40 -9.16
CA VAL A 54 15.18 7.94 -8.15
C VAL A 54 13.76 8.02 -8.71
N VAL A 55 13.59 8.56 -9.92
CA VAL A 55 12.28 8.66 -10.59
C VAL A 55 11.67 7.26 -10.77
N LEU A 56 12.44 6.31 -11.30
CA LEU A 56 11.99 4.93 -11.48
C LEU A 56 11.60 4.26 -10.15
N GLY A 57 12.37 4.50 -9.09
CA GLY A 57 12.05 4.02 -7.74
C GLY A 57 10.71 4.53 -7.24
N TYR A 58 10.45 5.84 -7.37
CA TYR A 58 9.14 6.41 -7.04
C TYR A 58 8.01 5.82 -7.89
N LEU A 59 8.20 5.72 -9.21
CA LEU A 59 7.18 5.17 -10.11
C LEU A 59 6.85 3.71 -9.79
N ARG A 60 7.85 2.91 -9.40
CA ARG A 60 7.67 1.52 -8.97
C ARG A 60 6.85 1.45 -7.68
N ILE A 61 7.14 2.30 -6.69
CA ILE A 61 6.40 2.38 -5.43
C ILE A 61 4.93 2.79 -5.68
N ILE A 62 4.73 3.86 -6.45
CA ILE A 62 3.39 4.37 -6.79
C ILE A 62 2.62 3.29 -7.57
N GLY A 63 3.22 2.71 -8.60
CA GLY A 63 2.59 1.67 -9.43
C GLY A 63 2.16 0.46 -8.62
N ARG A 64 2.97 0.03 -7.63
CA ARG A 64 2.61 -1.04 -6.70
C ARG A 64 1.36 -0.71 -5.89
N ASP A 65 1.25 0.51 -5.38
CA ASP A 65 0.12 0.93 -4.55
C ASP A 65 -1.12 1.32 -5.39
N LEU A 66 -0.96 1.57 -6.69
CA LEU A 66 -2.06 1.74 -7.64
C LEU A 66 -2.59 0.41 -8.20
N ASP A 67 -1.94 -0.72 -7.93
CA ASP A 67 -2.40 -2.03 -8.37
C ASP A 67 -3.29 -2.67 -7.30
N HIS A 68 -4.60 -2.74 -7.60
CA HIS A 68 -5.60 -3.28 -6.68
C HIS A 68 -5.36 -4.75 -6.33
N ALA A 69 -4.72 -5.53 -7.21
CA ALA A 69 -4.38 -6.93 -6.92
C ALA A 69 -3.40 -7.06 -5.74
N ASN A 70 -2.68 -5.99 -5.39
CA ASN A 70 -1.80 -5.96 -4.22
C ASN A 70 -2.55 -5.73 -2.90
N LEU A 71 -3.85 -5.45 -2.92
CA LEU A 71 -4.63 -5.19 -1.72
C LEU A 71 -4.53 -6.38 -0.74
N GLY A 72 -4.12 -6.09 0.50
CA GLY A 72 -3.89 -7.12 1.52
C GLY A 72 -2.56 -7.88 1.41
N GLN A 73 -1.74 -7.60 0.41
CA GLN A 73 -0.38 -8.13 0.34
C GLN A 73 0.57 -7.33 1.24
N ALA A 74 1.61 -7.98 1.75
CA ALA A 74 2.53 -7.38 2.73
C ALA A 74 3.25 -6.11 2.23
N HIS A 75 3.41 -5.96 0.92
CA HIS A 75 4.07 -4.81 0.30
C HIS A 75 3.12 -3.65 -0.06
N PHE A 76 1.81 -3.87 -0.09
CA PHE A 76 0.83 -2.82 -0.33
C PHE A 76 0.68 -1.96 0.92
N ARG A 77 0.75 -0.63 0.77
CA ARG A 77 0.50 0.29 1.89
C ARG A 77 -0.48 1.40 1.62
N GLY A 78 -1.32 1.21 0.61
CA GLY A 78 -2.46 2.09 0.36
C GLY A 78 -2.15 3.28 -0.54
N LEU A 79 -3.22 3.91 -0.98
CA LEU A 79 -3.19 5.05 -1.88
C LEU A 79 -2.69 6.32 -1.18
N GLU A 80 -2.73 6.36 0.15
CA GLU A 80 -2.08 7.36 0.98
C GLU A 80 -0.58 7.40 0.69
N ARG A 81 0.07 6.23 0.64
CA ARG A 81 1.49 6.14 0.30
C ARG A 81 1.74 6.44 -1.17
N ALA A 82 0.86 6.04 -2.08
CA ALA A 82 0.96 6.43 -3.50
C ALA A 82 0.92 7.96 -3.66
N ARG A 83 0.00 8.64 -2.97
CA ARG A 83 -0.11 10.11 -2.93
C ARG A 83 1.19 10.74 -2.43
N ASP A 84 1.70 10.28 -1.30
CA ASP A 84 2.91 10.86 -0.70
C ASP A 84 4.13 10.69 -1.59
N ASN A 85 4.26 9.52 -2.23
CA ASN A 85 5.35 9.28 -3.18
C ASN A 85 5.19 10.06 -4.49
N LEU A 86 3.96 10.29 -4.96
CA LEU A 86 3.74 11.17 -6.11
C LEU A 86 4.13 12.61 -5.76
N ALA A 87 3.74 13.12 -4.60
CA ALA A 87 4.13 14.45 -4.15
C ALA A 87 5.66 14.60 -4.02
N ARG A 88 6.34 13.59 -3.45
CA ARG A 88 7.81 13.54 -3.37
C ARG A 88 8.45 13.51 -4.75
N LEU A 89 7.93 12.69 -5.67
CA LEU A 89 8.40 12.64 -7.05
C LEU A 89 8.27 14.00 -7.73
N MET A 90 7.12 14.67 -7.61
CA MET A 90 6.91 16.00 -8.19
C MET A 90 7.87 17.04 -7.60
N ALA A 91 8.09 17.01 -6.29
CA ALA A 91 9.07 17.90 -5.63
C ALA A 91 10.51 17.61 -6.10
N PHE A 92 10.88 16.33 -6.23
CA PHE A 92 12.18 15.92 -6.73
C PHE A 92 12.42 16.40 -8.17
N LEU A 93 11.45 16.15 -9.05
CA LEU A 93 11.47 16.61 -10.44
C LEU A 93 11.65 18.14 -10.51
N GLY A 94 10.90 18.89 -9.70
CA GLY A 94 11.04 20.35 -9.60
C GLY A 94 12.45 20.79 -9.16
N ARG A 95 13.06 20.11 -8.18
CA ARG A 95 14.44 20.41 -7.74
C ARG A 95 15.49 20.18 -8.82
N VAL A 96 15.30 19.15 -9.66
CA VAL A 96 16.25 18.82 -10.75
C VAL A 96 15.90 19.49 -12.08
N GLY A 97 14.85 20.32 -12.11
CA GLY A 97 14.40 21.03 -13.32
C GLY A 97 13.80 20.12 -14.38
N TRP A 98 13.22 18.98 -13.98
CA TRP A 98 12.56 18.03 -14.87
C TRP A 98 11.04 18.11 -14.73
N GLU A 99 10.34 17.65 -15.76
CA GLU A 99 8.89 17.48 -15.74
C GLU A 99 8.53 15.99 -15.79
N LEU A 100 7.37 15.63 -15.23
CA LEU A 100 6.85 14.27 -15.34
C LEU A 100 6.44 14.00 -16.81
N PRO A 101 7.05 13.02 -17.50
CA PRO A 101 6.71 12.76 -18.90
C PRO A 101 5.22 12.46 -19.09
N ALA A 102 4.62 12.98 -20.16
CA ALA A 102 3.20 12.80 -20.45
C ALA A 102 2.79 11.32 -20.53
N ALA A 103 3.63 10.46 -21.11
CA ALA A 103 3.41 9.02 -21.16
C ALA A 103 3.36 8.39 -19.76
N THR A 104 4.28 8.78 -18.88
CA THR A 104 4.30 8.33 -17.47
C THR A 104 3.05 8.79 -16.73
N ARG A 105 2.65 10.05 -16.89
CA ARG A 105 1.40 10.59 -16.32
C ARG A 105 0.18 9.79 -16.80
N GLN A 106 0.10 9.49 -18.09
CA GLN A 106 -0.97 8.66 -18.66
C GLN A 106 -0.97 7.24 -18.08
N GLN A 107 0.20 6.63 -17.91
CA GLN A 107 0.34 5.30 -17.31
C GLN A 107 -0.15 5.27 -15.86
N LEU A 108 0.28 6.23 -15.03
CA LEU A 108 -0.19 6.36 -13.65
C LEU A 108 -1.71 6.60 -13.60
N GLY A 109 -2.23 7.44 -14.49
CA GLY A 109 -3.66 7.70 -14.59
C GLY A 109 -4.46 6.47 -15.02
N ALA A 110 -3.93 5.63 -15.90
CA ALA A 110 -4.54 4.35 -16.26
C ALA A 110 -4.56 3.38 -15.07
N GLY A 111 -3.46 3.29 -14.31
CA GLY A 111 -3.37 2.50 -13.08
C GLY A 111 -4.42 2.93 -12.05
N LEU A 112 -4.56 4.24 -11.80
CA LEU A 112 -5.55 4.76 -10.86
C LEU A 112 -7.00 4.48 -11.31
N ARG A 113 -7.30 4.61 -12.61
CA ARG A 113 -8.63 4.24 -13.14
C ARG A 113 -8.92 2.75 -12.98
N ALA A 114 -7.93 1.90 -13.23
CA ALA A 114 -8.07 0.46 -13.05
C ALA A 114 -8.31 0.12 -11.56
N PHE A 115 -7.59 0.78 -10.64
CA PHE A 115 -7.82 0.65 -9.21
C PHE A 115 -9.26 1.01 -8.83
N LEU A 116 -9.76 2.17 -9.28
CA LEU A 116 -11.10 2.64 -8.97
C LEU A 116 -12.20 1.72 -9.51
N ALA A 117 -12.02 1.20 -10.73
CA ALA A 117 -12.93 0.21 -11.30
C ALA A 117 -12.95 -1.10 -10.50
N ALA A 118 -11.79 -1.59 -10.08
CA ALA A 118 -11.69 -2.79 -9.24
C ALA A 118 -12.30 -2.57 -7.84
N GLU A 119 -12.07 -1.40 -7.25
CA GLU A 119 -12.68 -0.98 -5.99
C GLU A 119 -14.20 -0.97 -6.09
N GLU A 120 -14.75 -0.34 -7.13
CA GLU A 120 -16.19 -0.32 -7.39
C GLU A 120 -16.76 -1.73 -7.55
N GLY A 121 -16.08 -2.60 -8.30
CA GLY A 121 -16.46 -4.00 -8.47
C GLY A 121 -16.52 -4.76 -7.14
N CYS A 122 -15.49 -4.63 -6.28
CA CYS A 122 -15.48 -5.28 -4.97
C CYS A 122 -16.57 -4.75 -4.05
N LEU A 123 -16.82 -3.44 -4.04
CA LEU A 123 -17.91 -2.87 -3.26
C LEU A 123 -19.26 -3.34 -3.81
N ALA A 124 -19.46 -3.35 -5.12
CA ALA A 124 -20.68 -3.88 -5.74
C ALA A 124 -20.93 -5.36 -5.39
N ALA A 125 -19.87 -6.15 -5.24
CA ALA A 125 -19.92 -7.54 -4.79
C ALA A 125 -20.18 -7.71 -3.27
N GLY A 126 -20.37 -6.61 -2.53
CA GLY A 126 -20.77 -6.66 -1.13
C GLY A 126 -19.64 -6.50 -0.11
N ARG A 127 -18.41 -6.19 -0.53
CA ARG A 127 -17.31 -5.94 0.43
C ARG A 127 -17.67 -4.78 1.38
N ALA A 128 -17.55 -5.02 2.67
CA ALA A 128 -18.06 -4.15 3.74
C ALA A 128 -17.10 -2.99 4.14
N TYR A 129 -16.00 -2.80 3.41
CA TYR A 129 -15.00 -1.78 3.71
C TYR A 129 -14.42 -1.18 2.43
N ALA A 130 -13.95 0.06 2.53
CA ALA A 130 -13.21 0.74 1.48
C ALA A 130 -11.70 0.50 1.63
N SER A 131 -10.98 0.43 0.52
CA SER A 131 -9.52 0.18 0.52
C SER A 131 -8.67 1.41 0.86
N SER A 132 -9.25 2.62 0.83
CA SER A 132 -8.60 3.88 1.17
C SER A 132 -9.66 4.95 1.49
N GLN A 133 -9.22 6.07 2.05
CA GLN A 133 -10.07 7.26 2.21
C GLN A 133 -10.31 7.95 0.85
N ALA A 134 -11.41 8.69 0.74
CA ALA A 134 -11.73 9.43 -0.49
C ALA A 134 -10.75 10.58 -0.78
N GLN A 135 -10.21 11.24 0.26
CA GLN A 135 -9.36 12.43 0.09
C GLN A 135 -8.03 12.14 -0.63
N PRO A 136 -7.24 11.10 -0.25
CA PRO A 136 -6.04 10.71 -1.02
C PRO A 136 -6.33 10.43 -2.50
N LEU A 137 -7.46 9.80 -2.81
CA LEU A 137 -7.91 9.54 -4.18
C LEU A 137 -8.18 10.83 -4.96
N LEU A 138 -8.90 11.77 -4.34
CA LEU A 138 -9.16 13.08 -4.94
C LEU A 138 -7.86 13.84 -5.23
N THR A 139 -6.89 13.80 -4.31
CA THR A 139 -5.57 14.39 -4.53
C THR A 139 -4.84 13.72 -5.70
N LEU A 140 -4.81 12.38 -5.75
CA LEU A 140 -4.19 11.65 -6.86
C LEU A 140 -4.85 11.95 -8.21
N LEU A 141 -6.17 12.02 -8.26
CA LEU A 141 -6.92 12.39 -9.48
C LEU A 141 -6.52 13.80 -9.94
N ALA A 142 -6.51 14.77 -9.02
CA ALA A 142 -6.13 16.15 -9.35
C ALA A 142 -4.68 16.26 -9.83
N GLU A 143 -3.74 15.65 -9.12
CA GLU A 143 -2.29 15.65 -9.46
C GLU A 143 -2.03 15.01 -10.83
N LEU A 144 -2.81 14.00 -11.21
CA LEU A 144 -2.71 13.33 -12.51
C LEU A 144 -3.53 14.01 -13.62
N GLY A 145 -4.28 15.08 -13.31
CA GLY A 145 -5.12 15.80 -14.27
C GLY A 145 -6.35 15.00 -14.71
N LEU A 146 -6.91 14.18 -13.82
CA LEU A 146 -8.07 13.33 -14.07
C LEU A 146 -9.34 13.92 -13.49
N ASP A 147 -10.44 13.82 -14.24
CA ASP A 147 -11.77 14.19 -13.74
C ASP A 147 -12.27 13.19 -12.69
N SER A 148 -12.77 13.72 -11.58
CA SER A 148 -13.35 12.95 -10.48
C SER A 148 -14.85 12.69 -10.65
N GLN A 149 -15.54 13.40 -11.55
CA GLN A 149 -16.99 13.23 -11.77
C GLN A 149 -17.41 11.79 -12.03
N PRO A 150 -16.72 11.00 -12.88
CA PRO A 150 -17.11 9.60 -13.13
C PRO A 150 -17.15 8.75 -11.86
N TRP A 151 -16.33 9.10 -10.86
CA TRP A 151 -16.13 8.33 -9.64
C TRP A 151 -16.90 8.90 -8.44
N ARG A 152 -17.69 9.97 -8.62
CA ARG A 152 -18.44 10.62 -7.53
C ARG A 152 -19.38 9.67 -6.79
N GLY A 153 -19.96 8.70 -7.49
CA GLY A 153 -20.78 7.64 -6.87
C GLY A 153 -19.96 6.77 -5.92
N LEU A 154 -18.86 6.23 -6.43
CA LEU A 154 -17.90 5.42 -5.68
C LEU A 154 -17.34 6.16 -4.46
N LEU A 155 -16.85 7.39 -4.65
CA LEU A 155 -16.23 8.17 -3.57
C LEU A 155 -17.21 8.41 -2.40
N ARG A 156 -18.46 8.79 -2.70
CA ARG A 156 -19.51 8.94 -1.67
C ARG A 156 -19.85 7.64 -0.95
N ARG A 157 -19.72 6.50 -1.64
CA ARG A 157 -19.90 5.19 -1.03
C ARG A 157 -18.74 4.87 -0.07
N MET A 158 -17.51 5.10 -0.51
CA MET A 158 -16.30 4.88 0.30
C MET A 158 -16.30 5.71 1.58
N GLU A 159 -16.76 6.97 1.53
CA GLU A 159 -16.87 7.85 2.71
C GLU A 159 -17.75 7.31 3.84
N ARG A 160 -18.65 6.36 3.54
CA ARG A 160 -19.58 5.77 4.50
C ARG A 160 -19.12 4.42 5.03
N LEU A 161 -18.03 3.90 4.48
CA LEU A 161 -17.49 2.58 4.84
C LEU A 161 -16.31 2.75 5.77
N PRO A 162 -16.07 1.77 6.66
CA PRO A 162 -14.82 1.72 7.40
C PRO A 162 -13.63 1.58 6.45
N VAL A 163 -12.49 2.15 6.86
CA VAL A 163 -11.22 2.12 6.12
C VAL A 163 -10.16 1.49 7.02
N PRO A 164 -9.92 0.17 6.90
CA PRO A 164 -8.78 -0.46 7.56
C PRO A 164 -7.48 0.11 7.00
N ASP A 165 -6.49 0.33 7.86
CA ASP A 165 -5.15 0.67 7.38
C ASP A 165 -4.48 -0.52 6.68
N PHE A 166 -3.28 -0.33 6.14
CA PHE A 166 -2.60 -1.39 5.39
C PHE A 166 -2.37 -2.68 6.21
N LYS A 167 -2.19 -2.57 7.53
CA LYS A 167 -2.05 -3.74 8.41
C LYS A 167 -3.38 -4.45 8.57
N GLY A 168 -4.48 -3.69 8.73
CA GLY A 168 -5.83 -4.23 8.76
C GLY A 168 -6.23 -4.90 7.44
N LEU A 169 -5.91 -4.29 6.30
CA LEU A 169 -6.14 -4.87 4.98
C LEU A 169 -5.34 -6.16 4.79
N ALA A 170 -4.07 -6.19 5.21
CA ALA A 170 -3.25 -7.40 5.17
C ALA A 170 -3.81 -8.52 6.07
N ALA A 171 -4.30 -8.16 7.25
CA ALA A 171 -4.96 -9.11 8.14
C ALA A 171 -6.24 -9.69 7.51
N LEU A 172 -7.10 -8.85 6.93
CA LEU A 172 -8.31 -9.27 6.24
C LEU A 172 -8.00 -10.17 5.04
N GLY A 173 -7.02 -9.81 4.21
CA GLY A 173 -6.59 -10.63 3.08
C GLY A 173 -6.11 -12.02 3.50
N ARG A 174 -5.41 -12.12 4.64
CA ARG A 174 -4.94 -13.40 5.19
C ARG A 174 -6.05 -14.21 5.86
N LEU A 175 -7.05 -13.58 6.47
CA LEU A 175 -8.17 -14.26 7.14
C LEU A 175 -9.29 -14.68 6.19
N ASN A 176 -9.42 -14.01 5.04
CA ASN A 176 -10.42 -14.32 4.03
C ASN A 176 -10.00 -15.53 3.19
N VAL A 177 -9.97 -16.71 3.82
CA VAL A 177 -9.57 -17.98 3.19
C VAL A 177 -10.78 -18.81 2.80
N ALA A 178 -10.68 -19.48 1.65
CA ALA A 178 -11.73 -20.38 1.18
C ALA A 178 -12.00 -21.51 2.19
N GLY A 179 -13.27 -21.82 2.42
CA GLY A 179 -13.69 -22.87 3.36
C GLY A 179 -13.74 -22.44 4.83
N ALA A 180 -13.41 -21.18 5.15
CA ALA A 180 -13.69 -20.63 6.47
C ALA A 180 -15.21 -20.56 6.71
N THR A 181 -15.66 -21.09 7.83
CA THR A 181 -17.07 -21.13 8.23
C THR A 181 -17.34 -20.45 9.56
N ALA A 182 -16.29 -20.12 10.33
CA ALA A 182 -16.40 -19.42 11.59
C ALA A 182 -15.12 -18.63 11.91
N LYS A 183 -15.17 -17.76 12.90
CA LYS A 183 -14.03 -16.99 13.39
C LYS A 183 -13.87 -17.13 14.90
N ARG A 184 -12.63 -17.01 15.37
CA ARG A 184 -12.28 -17.00 16.80
C ARG A 184 -11.25 -15.91 17.07
N ARG A 185 -11.30 -15.32 18.26
CA ARG A 185 -10.28 -14.37 18.74
C ARG A 185 -9.82 -14.73 20.14
N ARG A 186 -8.56 -14.46 20.42
CA ARG A 186 -7.96 -14.65 21.75
C ARG A 186 -6.92 -13.57 22.03
N ARG A 187 -6.87 -13.08 23.27
CA ARG A 187 -5.80 -12.18 23.72
C ARG A 187 -4.60 -13.01 24.18
N GLN A 188 -3.41 -12.63 23.74
CA GLN A 188 -2.16 -13.29 24.11
C GLN A 188 -1.04 -12.25 24.23
N GLU A 189 -0.46 -12.10 25.42
CA GLU A 189 0.78 -11.33 25.67
C GLU A 189 0.85 -9.98 24.92
N GLY A 190 -0.17 -9.11 25.11
CA GLY A 190 -0.18 -7.81 24.45
C GLY A 190 -0.52 -7.83 22.96
N SER A 191 -1.07 -8.93 22.46
CA SER A 191 -1.56 -9.08 21.09
C SER A 191 -2.99 -9.62 21.05
N LEU A 192 -3.70 -9.33 19.96
CA LEU A 192 -4.95 -9.99 19.60
C LEU A 192 -4.68 -10.98 18.46
N VAL A 193 -4.95 -12.25 18.72
CA VAL A 193 -4.88 -13.31 17.72
C VAL A 193 -6.27 -13.52 17.16
N LEU A 194 -6.40 -13.37 15.84
CA LEU A 194 -7.63 -13.61 15.11
C LEU A 194 -7.46 -14.84 14.21
N GLU A 195 -8.46 -15.69 14.18
CA GLU A 195 -8.44 -16.98 13.49
C GLU A 195 -9.68 -17.15 12.63
N ALA A 196 -9.47 -17.68 11.42
CA ALA A 196 -10.52 -18.19 10.55
C ALA A 196 -10.54 -19.72 10.66
N LEU A 197 -11.69 -20.29 10.97
CA LEU A 197 -11.88 -21.70 11.27
C LEU A 197 -12.68 -22.40 10.16
N GLY A 198 -12.33 -23.65 9.89
CA GLY A 198 -13.12 -24.52 9.01
C GLY A 198 -14.28 -25.22 9.73
N PRO A 199 -15.01 -26.10 9.02
CA PRO A 199 -16.23 -26.77 9.53
C PRO A 199 -16.03 -27.61 10.80
N GLY A 200 -14.80 -28.03 11.10
CA GLY A 200 -14.47 -28.91 12.22
C GLY A 200 -14.00 -28.23 13.51
N ALA A 201 -14.08 -26.90 13.61
CA ALA A 201 -13.71 -26.08 14.80
C ALA A 201 -12.37 -26.42 15.49
N GLY A 202 -11.45 -27.10 14.78
CA GLY A 202 -10.14 -27.53 15.27
C GLY A 202 -9.04 -26.51 15.00
N ALA A 203 -8.01 -26.92 14.26
CA ALA A 203 -6.92 -26.04 13.85
C ALA A 203 -7.43 -24.91 12.94
N PRO A 204 -6.93 -23.67 13.09
CA PRO A 204 -7.32 -22.57 12.22
C PRO A 204 -6.85 -22.79 10.78
N LEU A 205 -7.69 -22.45 9.81
CA LEU A 205 -7.32 -22.41 8.39
C LEU A 205 -6.37 -21.24 8.12
N ALA A 206 -6.58 -20.13 8.84
CA ALA A 206 -5.70 -18.98 8.84
C ALA A 206 -5.70 -18.29 10.19
N GLN A 207 -4.58 -17.66 10.51
CA GLN A 207 -4.38 -16.92 11.73
C GLN A 207 -3.56 -15.66 11.44
N VAL A 208 -3.89 -14.58 12.15
CA VAL A 208 -3.11 -13.35 12.23
C VAL A 208 -2.93 -12.94 13.68
N THR A 209 -1.77 -12.36 13.99
CA THR A 209 -1.47 -11.79 15.30
C THR A 209 -1.28 -10.29 15.12
N LEU A 210 -2.11 -9.50 15.79
CA LEU A 210 -2.06 -8.04 15.78
C LEU A 210 -1.53 -7.57 17.13
N ALA A 211 -0.33 -7.00 17.13
CA ALA A 211 0.24 -6.38 18.33
C ALA A 211 -0.66 -5.24 18.81
N LEU A 212 -0.95 -5.21 20.11
CA LEU A 212 -1.73 -4.17 20.78
C LEU A 212 -0.84 -3.22 21.57
N LEU A 213 0.45 -3.54 21.74
CA LEU A 213 1.37 -2.73 22.52
C LEU A 213 2.21 -1.80 21.63
N ASP A 214 2.52 -0.61 22.16
CA ASP A 214 3.47 0.33 21.61
C ASP A 214 4.94 -0.08 21.95
N PRO A 215 5.97 0.64 21.44
CA PRO A 215 7.37 0.35 21.77
C PRO A 215 7.72 0.47 23.27
N ARG A 216 6.86 1.09 24.08
CA ARG A 216 7.02 1.24 25.54
C ARG A 216 6.24 0.17 26.31
N GLN A 217 5.71 -0.85 25.63
CA GLN A 217 4.92 -1.94 26.20
C GLN A 217 3.59 -1.48 26.82
N GLN A 218 3.01 -0.38 26.31
CA GLN A 218 1.70 0.13 26.74
C GLN A 218 0.65 -0.18 25.67
N GLU A 219 -0.60 -0.43 26.07
CA GLU A 219 -1.68 -0.66 25.10
C GLU A 219 -1.86 0.58 24.22
N ASP A 220 -1.72 0.41 22.91
CA ASP A 220 -1.93 1.43 21.89
C ASP A 220 -3.40 1.41 21.47
N PRO A 221 -4.20 2.46 21.80
CA PRO A 221 -5.61 2.51 21.44
C PRO A 221 -5.84 2.40 19.92
N ALA A 222 -4.91 2.89 19.10
CA ALA A 222 -5.02 2.80 17.63
C ALA A 222 -4.79 1.36 17.16
N ALA A 223 -3.87 0.63 17.78
CA ALA A 223 -3.64 -0.78 17.49
C ALA A 223 -4.83 -1.65 17.90
N LEU A 224 -5.43 -1.38 19.07
CA LEU A 224 -6.65 -2.05 19.50
C LEU A 224 -7.82 -1.75 18.56
N ALA A 225 -8.06 -0.48 18.22
CA ALA A 225 -9.12 -0.09 17.29
C ALA A 225 -8.97 -0.75 15.92
N ARG A 226 -7.74 -0.86 15.40
CA ARG A 226 -7.45 -1.62 14.17
C ARG A 226 -7.85 -3.08 14.30
N ALA A 227 -7.45 -3.74 15.39
CA ALA A 227 -7.71 -5.17 15.58
C ALA A 227 -9.22 -5.46 15.70
N GLU A 228 -9.95 -4.63 16.45
CA GLU A 228 -11.41 -4.73 16.56
C GLU A 228 -12.11 -4.45 15.22
N LEU A 229 -11.58 -3.51 14.42
CA LEU A 229 -12.12 -3.26 13.08
C LEU A 229 -11.96 -4.47 12.16
N VAL A 230 -10.78 -5.10 12.14
CA VAL A 230 -10.56 -6.33 11.37
C VAL A 230 -11.51 -7.43 11.83
N TRP A 231 -11.69 -7.60 13.14
CA TRP A 231 -12.61 -8.57 13.70
C TRP A 231 -14.07 -8.33 13.26
N ALA A 232 -14.51 -7.07 13.31
CA ALA A 232 -15.87 -6.68 12.91
C ALA A 232 -16.12 -6.89 11.40
N LEU A 233 -15.09 -6.71 10.57
CA LEU A 233 -15.18 -6.84 9.11
C LEU A 233 -15.05 -8.28 8.60
N LEU A 234 -14.61 -9.21 9.43
CA LEU A 234 -14.57 -10.62 9.07
C LEU A 234 -16.00 -11.18 9.12
N ASP A 235 -16.61 -11.38 7.95
CA ASP A 235 -17.99 -11.87 7.79
C ASP A 235 -18.08 -13.39 8.03
N LEU A 236 -17.81 -13.80 9.26
CA LEU A 236 -17.90 -15.17 9.74
C LEU A 236 -18.56 -15.18 11.12
N PRO A 237 -19.35 -16.21 11.45
CA PRO A 237 -19.93 -16.34 12.79
C PRO A 237 -18.84 -16.57 13.84
N GLU A 238 -19.01 -15.97 15.01
CA GLU A 238 -18.09 -16.13 16.15
C GLU A 238 -18.36 -17.46 16.86
N VAL A 239 -17.31 -18.24 17.08
CA VAL A 239 -17.37 -19.39 18.00
C VAL A 239 -17.16 -18.87 19.41
N GLN A 240 -18.17 -19.02 20.28
CA GLN A 240 -17.98 -18.82 21.71
C GLN A 240 -17.08 -19.95 22.22
N GLU A 241 -15.92 -19.61 22.78
CA GLU A 241 -15.21 -20.57 23.61
C GLU A 241 -16.09 -20.81 24.83
N ASP A 242 -16.59 -22.04 25.00
CA ASP A 242 -17.14 -22.45 26.28
C ASP A 242 -16.05 -22.17 27.33
N ALA A 243 -16.38 -21.32 28.31
CA ALA A 243 -15.47 -20.88 29.38
C ALA A 243 -15.14 -22.02 30.37
N GLY A 244 -14.79 -23.19 29.86
CA GLY A 244 -14.63 -24.43 30.58
C GLY A 244 -13.26 -25.04 30.35
N GLN A 245 -12.30 -24.58 31.14
CA GLN A 245 -11.18 -25.31 31.78
C GLN A 245 -9.97 -24.39 31.91
N ALA A 246 -10.01 -23.57 32.96
CA ALA A 246 -8.82 -23.07 33.63
C ALA A 246 -8.19 -24.19 34.47
#